data_AF-A0AAU9W5U9-F1
#
_entry.id   AF-A0AAU9W5U9-F1
#
_cell.length_a   1.000
_cell.length_b   1.000
_cell.length_c   1.000
_cell.angle_alpha   90.00
_cell.angle_beta   90.00
_cell.angle_gamma   90.00
#
_symmetry.space_group_name_H-M   'P 1'
#
loop_
_entity.id
_entity.type
_entity.pdbx_description
1 polymer ?
#
loop_
_entity_poly.entity_id
_entity_poly.type
_entity_poly.pdbx_seq_one_letter_code
_entity_poly.pdbx_strand_id
1 'polypeptide(L)'
;MSGLSHFNCELLPDANTDDHLICPICKELMNRPVSLLCGHSGCQECIHQLISNQSGGGREKACAVCREPINEHMLNISIPLSSVISKLNVKCTNVGCSWVGEHGSKERHQETCSFLLLECPNGCPGSHLRDSLERHLEICPQEKVPCKYCTAEVERYILDQHEPTCQEKPGPCPLNCGHNLPRSVIIQLSP
;
A
#
# COMPACT_ATOMS: atom_id res chain seq x y z
N MET A 1 -3.24 -14.99 9.47
CA MET A 1 -4.25 -14.11 10.08
C MET A 1 -4.28 -12.80 9.30
N SER A 2 -4.78 -12.84 8.07
CA SER A 2 -4.97 -11.66 7.23
C SER A 2 -6.41 -11.19 7.45
N GLY A 3 -6.59 -10.36 8.47
CA GLY A 3 -7.86 -9.65 8.67
C GLY A 3 -8.08 -8.79 7.44
N LEU A 4 -9.14 -9.09 6.70
CA LEU A 4 -9.58 -8.31 5.55
C LEU A 4 -10.22 -7.02 6.08
N SER A 5 -9.44 -6.14 6.72
CA SER A 5 -9.89 -4.78 7.00
C SER A 5 -9.93 -4.07 5.66
N HIS A 6 -11.12 -4.04 5.04
CA HIS A 6 -11.21 -3.64 3.64
C HIS A 6 -10.81 -2.18 3.44
N PHE A 7 -10.91 -1.32 4.45
CA PHE A 7 -10.50 0.09 4.39
C PHE A 7 -10.08 0.61 5.77
N ASN A 8 -9.20 1.61 5.81
CA ASN A 8 -8.78 2.31 7.04
C ASN A 8 -9.87 3.29 7.55
N CYS A 9 -11.09 2.79 7.78
CA CYS A 9 -12.18 3.57 8.35
C CYS A 9 -13.12 2.72 9.21
N GLU A 10 -13.74 3.33 10.21
CA GLU A 10 -14.72 2.70 11.09
C GLU A 10 -15.93 3.60 11.32
N LEU A 11 -17.09 2.99 11.58
CA LEU A 11 -18.32 3.72 11.93
C LEU A 11 -18.14 4.49 13.23
N LEU A 12 -18.78 5.67 13.31
CA LEU A 12 -18.85 6.41 14.57
C LEU A 12 -19.82 5.71 15.55
N PRO A 13 -19.51 5.64 16.86
CA PRO A 13 -20.34 4.97 17.86
C PRO A 13 -21.76 5.51 17.99
N ASP A 14 -21.94 6.81 17.75
CA ASP A 14 -23.23 7.50 17.90
C ASP A 14 -24.06 7.50 16.61
N ALA A 15 -23.53 6.93 15.53
CA ALA A 15 -24.31 6.70 14.32
C ALA A 15 -25.29 5.57 14.64
N ASN A 16 -26.59 5.89 14.68
CA ASN A 16 -27.66 4.88 14.73
C ASN A 16 -27.63 4.07 13.43
N THR A 17 -26.68 3.14 13.34
CA THR A 17 -26.46 2.31 12.17
C THR A 17 -27.21 1.01 12.37
N ASP A 18 -28.09 0.75 11.42
CA ASP A 18 -28.78 -0.51 11.30
C ASP A 18 -27.76 -1.65 11.14
N ASP A 19 -27.83 -2.66 12.01
CA ASP A 19 -27.01 -3.89 11.94
C ASP A 19 -27.10 -4.56 10.56
N HIS A 20 -28.18 -4.30 9.80
CA HIS A 20 -28.34 -4.75 8.42
C HIS A 20 -27.33 -4.13 7.43
N LEU A 21 -26.56 -3.12 7.81
CA LEU A 21 -25.50 -2.51 7.00
C LEU A 21 -24.12 -3.12 7.26
N ILE A 22 -23.99 -3.97 8.27
CA ILE A 22 -22.75 -4.66 8.62
C ILE A 22 -22.61 -5.95 7.83
N CYS A 23 -21.42 -6.20 7.30
CA CYS A 23 -21.14 -7.41 6.55
C CYS A 23 -21.14 -8.63 7.50
N PRO A 24 -21.89 -9.70 7.20
CA PRO A 24 -21.93 -10.89 8.04
C PRO A 24 -20.61 -11.68 8.05
N ILE A 25 -19.70 -11.39 7.11
CA ILE A 25 -18.42 -12.10 6.93
C ILE A 25 -17.29 -11.37 7.68
N CYS A 26 -16.99 -10.11 7.34
CA CYS A 26 -15.90 -9.35 7.99
C CYS A 26 -16.33 -8.60 9.25
N LYS A 27 -17.64 -8.49 9.53
CA LYS A 27 -18.20 -7.75 10.69
C LYS A 27 -17.93 -6.24 10.69
N GLU A 28 -17.57 -5.68 9.53
CA GLU A 28 -17.42 -4.24 9.30
C GLU A 28 -18.57 -3.71 8.43
N LEU A 29 -18.72 -2.39 8.38
CA LEU A 29 -19.66 -1.73 7.45
C LEU A 29 -19.41 -2.19 6.01
N MET A 30 -20.48 -2.58 5.30
CA MET A 30 -20.32 -3.19 3.97
C MET A 30 -19.66 -2.24 2.98
N ASN A 31 -18.51 -2.65 2.43
CA ASN A 31 -17.87 -1.96 1.32
C ASN A 31 -18.29 -2.58 -0.02
N ARG A 32 -18.80 -1.74 -0.94
CA ARG A 32 -19.36 -2.16 -2.24
C ARG A 32 -20.32 -3.36 -2.04
N PRO A 33 -21.43 -3.17 -1.31
CA PRO A 33 -22.34 -4.25 -0.94
C PRO A 33 -22.89 -4.98 -2.18
N VAL A 34 -22.90 -6.31 -2.14
CA VAL A 34 -23.57 -7.17 -3.12
C VAL A 34 -24.74 -7.85 -2.42
N SER A 35 -25.91 -7.86 -3.07
CA SER A 35 -27.10 -8.57 -2.59
C SER A 35 -27.23 -9.91 -3.31
N LEU A 36 -27.34 -10.99 -2.55
CA LEU A 36 -27.61 -12.32 -3.06
C LEU A 36 -29.11 -12.48 -3.37
N LEU A 37 -29.46 -13.50 -4.18
CA LEU A 37 -30.87 -13.79 -4.51
C LEU A 37 -31.71 -14.15 -3.26
N CYS A 38 -31.08 -14.68 -2.22
CA CYS A 38 -31.73 -14.95 -0.94
C CYS A 38 -31.99 -13.68 -0.10
N GLY A 39 -31.63 -12.49 -0.59
CA GLY A 39 -31.85 -11.20 0.06
C GLY A 39 -30.73 -10.76 1.02
N HIS A 40 -29.82 -11.65 1.43
CA HIS A 40 -28.69 -11.29 2.27
C HIS A 40 -27.61 -10.53 1.49
N SER A 41 -26.93 -9.62 2.17
CA SER A 41 -25.87 -8.80 1.59
C SER A 41 -24.54 -8.94 2.32
N GLY A 42 -23.46 -8.62 1.61
CA GLY A 42 -22.11 -8.55 2.16
C GLY A 42 -21.19 -7.72 1.27
N CYS A 43 -19.95 -7.47 1.71
CA CYS A 43 -18.95 -6.81 0.86
C CYS A 43 -18.72 -7.64 -0.41
N GLN A 44 -18.54 -6.98 -1.56
CA GLN A 44 -18.21 -7.64 -2.82
C GLN A 44 -17.04 -8.63 -2.64
N GLU A 45 -15.92 -8.16 -2.12
CA GLU A 45 -14.71 -8.97 -1.96
C GLU A 45 -14.92 -10.11 -0.94
N CYS A 46 -15.69 -9.89 0.14
CA CYS A 46 -16.00 -10.97 1.08
C CYS A 46 -16.85 -12.07 0.44
N ILE A 47 -17.83 -11.71 -0.41
CA ILE A 47 -18.67 -12.69 -1.11
C ILE A 47 -17.85 -13.43 -2.17
N HIS A 48 -16.97 -12.76 -2.91
CA HIS A 48 -16.09 -13.40 -3.88
C HIS A 48 -15.14 -14.40 -3.21
N GLN A 49 -14.54 -14.04 -2.07
CA GLN A 49 -13.69 -14.96 -1.31
C GLN A 49 -14.47 -16.12 -0.70
N LEU A 50 -15.68 -15.87 -0.20
CA LEU A 50 -16.58 -16.93 0.29
C LEU A 50 -16.85 -17.97 -0.80
N ILE A 51 -17.09 -17.52 -2.04
CA ILE A 51 -17.32 -18.38 -3.20
C ILE A 51 -16.05 -19.15 -3.59
N SER A 52 -14.91 -18.47 -3.65
CA SER A 52 -13.61 -19.07 -3.97
C SER A 52 -13.25 -20.17 -2.97
N ASN A 53 -13.38 -19.90 -1.66
CA ASN A 53 -13.05 -20.85 -0.60
C ASN A 53 -13.97 -22.09 -0.56
N GLN A 54 -15.18 -21.99 -1.12
CA GLN A 54 -16.12 -23.11 -1.23
C GLN A 54 -15.95 -23.93 -2.52
N SER A 55 -15.08 -23.51 -3.43
CA SER A 55 -14.92 -24.15 -4.74
C SER A 55 -14.11 -25.46 -4.71
N GLY A 56 -13.80 -26.00 -3.52
CA GLY A 56 -13.15 -27.30 -3.34
C GLY A 56 -14.11 -28.37 -2.79
N GLY A 57 -14.18 -29.53 -3.45
CA GLY A 57 -14.85 -30.73 -2.91
C GLY A 57 -16.30 -30.96 -3.36
N GLY A 58 -16.76 -30.36 -4.45
CA GLY A 58 -18.09 -30.63 -5.03
C GLY A 58 -19.28 -30.07 -4.22
N ARG A 59 -19.00 -29.23 -3.23
CA ARG A 59 -20.03 -28.57 -2.41
C ARG A 59 -20.59 -27.36 -3.14
N GLU A 60 -21.90 -27.19 -3.12
CA GLU A 60 -22.55 -25.99 -3.67
C GLU A 60 -22.13 -24.75 -2.87
N LYS A 61 -21.86 -23.66 -3.61
CA LYS A 61 -21.55 -22.35 -3.04
C LYS A 61 -22.78 -21.83 -2.31
N ALA A 62 -22.66 -21.58 -1.01
CA ALA A 62 -23.80 -21.27 -0.16
C ALA A 62 -23.62 -19.93 0.57
N CYS A 63 -24.74 -19.24 0.79
CA CYS A 63 -24.83 -18.01 1.58
C CYS A 63 -24.31 -18.25 3.01
N ALA A 64 -23.43 -17.37 3.50
CA ALA A 64 -22.89 -17.46 4.86
C ALA A 64 -23.94 -17.29 5.98
N VAL A 65 -25.12 -16.77 5.66
CA VAL A 65 -26.19 -16.51 6.64
C VAL A 65 -27.25 -17.62 6.62
N CYS A 66 -27.90 -17.86 5.48
CA CYS A 66 -29.02 -18.80 5.38
C CYS A 66 -28.68 -20.12 4.65
N ARG A 67 -27.47 -20.27 4.12
CA ARG A 67 -27.00 -21.43 3.34
C ARG A 67 -27.72 -21.70 2.01
N GLU A 68 -28.57 -20.79 1.55
CA GLU A 68 -29.13 -20.84 0.19
C GLU A 68 -28.03 -20.83 -0.88
N PRO A 69 -28.19 -21.55 -2.01
CA PRO A 69 -27.22 -21.55 -3.10
C PRO A 69 -26.95 -20.16 -3.67
N ILE A 70 -25.69 -19.87 -3.95
CA ILE A 70 -25.24 -18.63 -4.58
C ILE A 70 -25.05 -18.86 -6.07
N ASN A 71 -25.71 -18.02 -6.87
CA ASN A 71 -25.40 -17.89 -8.29
C ASN A 71 -24.30 -16.84 -8.48
N GLU A 72 -23.08 -17.29 -8.74
CA GLU A 72 -21.90 -16.43 -8.95
C GLU A 72 -22.04 -15.49 -10.16
N HIS A 73 -22.81 -15.89 -11.17
CA HIS A 73 -23.03 -15.08 -12.36
C HIS A 73 -24.02 -13.92 -12.14
N MET A 74 -24.70 -13.87 -11.00
CA MET A 74 -25.71 -12.86 -10.68
C MET A 74 -25.28 -11.92 -9.54
N LEU A 75 -23.98 -11.74 -9.34
CA LEU A 75 -23.44 -10.88 -8.29
C LEU A 75 -23.29 -9.44 -8.80
N ASN A 76 -24.27 -8.60 -8.47
CA ASN A 76 -24.24 -7.18 -8.77
C ASN A 76 -24.14 -6.35 -7.50
N ILE A 77 -23.45 -5.21 -7.60
CA ILE A 77 -23.40 -4.24 -6.51
C ILE A 77 -24.81 -3.70 -6.28
N SER A 78 -25.25 -3.74 -5.03
CA SER A 78 -26.50 -3.14 -4.58
C SER A 78 -26.32 -1.63 -4.50
N ILE A 79 -26.75 -0.94 -5.56
CA ILE A 79 -26.74 0.52 -5.65
C ILE A 79 -27.54 1.20 -4.52
N PRO A 80 -28.74 0.70 -4.12
CA PRO A 80 -29.48 1.28 -3.00
C PRO A 80 -28.72 1.18 -1.68
N LEU A 81 -28.18 -0.01 -1.34
CA LEU A 81 -27.37 -0.17 -0.13
C LEU A 81 -26.11 0.69 -0.18
N SER A 82 -25.43 0.75 -1.33
CA SER A 82 -24.25 1.59 -1.50
C SER A 82 -24.58 3.07 -1.23
N SER A 83 -25.75 3.55 -1.66
CA SER A 83 -26.20 4.93 -1.52
C SER A 83 -26.59 5.30 -0.08
N VAL A 84 -27.11 4.33 0.69
CA VAL A 84 -27.38 4.49 2.12
C VAL A 84 -26.07 4.52 2.89
N ILE A 85 -25.22 3.51 2.66
CA ILE A 85 -23.93 3.37 3.34
C ILE A 85 -23.02 4.56 3.06
N SER A 86 -22.99 5.07 1.82
CA SER A 86 -22.11 6.18 1.44
C SER A 86 -22.32 7.44 2.27
N LYS A 87 -23.51 7.65 2.83
CA LYS A 87 -23.87 8.86 3.61
C LYS A 87 -23.58 8.71 5.10
N LEU A 88 -23.19 7.52 5.56
CA LEU A 88 -22.84 7.31 6.97
C LEU A 88 -21.51 7.98 7.26
N ASN A 89 -21.42 8.66 8.41
CA ASN A 89 -20.16 9.20 8.86
C ASN A 89 -19.27 8.10 9.46
N VAL A 90 -18.02 8.08 9.01
CA VAL A 90 -16.95 7.20 9.46
C VAL A 90 -15.77 8.03 9.92
N LYS A 91 -14.94 7.49 10.80
CA LYS A 91 -13.63 8.04 11.14
C LYS A 91 -12.51 7.25 10.48
N CYS A 92 -11.41 7.92 10.15
CA CYS A 92 -10.20 7.26 9.70
C CYS A 92 -9.56 6.48 10.86
N THR A 93 -9.02 5.29 10.58
CA THR A 93 -8.36 4.44 11.58
C THR A 93 -6.84 4.56 11.55
N ASN A 94 -6.27 5.35 10.63
CA ASN A 94 -4.83 5.64 10.64
C ASN A 94 -4.47 6.38 11.94
N VAL A 95 -3.49 5.85 12.68
CA VAL A 95 -3.09 6.38 13.98
C VAL A 95 -2.69 7.87 13.85
N GLY A 96 -3.31 8.73 14.66
CA GLY A 96 -3.09 10.17 14.65
C GLY A 96 -3.97 10.95 13.66
N CYS A 97 -4.67 10.27 12.75
CA CYS A 97 -5.65 10.92 11.90
C CYS A 97 -6.93 11.25 12.67
N SER A 98 -7.41 12.48 12.56
CA SER A 98 -8.67 12.94 13.14
C SER A 98 -9.78 13.12 12.11
N TRP A 99 -9.57 12.63 10.87
CA TRP A 99 -10.57 12.79 9.81
C TRP A 99 -11.85 12.02 10.15
N VAL A 100 -12.96 12.73 9.98
CA VAL A 100 -14.32 12.21 10.08
C VAL A 100 -15.09 12.74 8.87
N GLY A 101 -15.83 11.87 8.19
CA GLY A 101 -16.65 12.27 7.06
C GLY A 101 -17.47 11.12 6.50
N GLU A 102 -18.19 11.38 5.42
CA GLU A 102 -19.02 10.38 4.77
C GLU A 102 -18.20 9.18 4.27
N HIS A 103 -18.73 7.97 4.42
CA HIS A 103 -18.13 6.74 3.92
C HIS A 103 -17.84 6.81 2.41
N GLY A 104 -18.70 7.47 1.62
CA GLY A 104 -18.47 7.69 0.19
C GLY A 104 -17.28 8.61 -0.14
N SER A 105 -16.72 9.30 0.86
CA SER A 105 -15.54 10.16 0.72
C SER A 105 -14.26 9.51 1.25
N LYS A 106 -14.32 8.27 1.76
CA LYS A 106 -13.18 7.62 2.42
C LYS A 106 -12.01 7.38 1.48
N GLU A 107 -12.23 7.00 0.23
CA GLU A 107 -11.14 6.75 -0.74
C GLU A 107 -10.36 8.03 -1.03
N ARG A 108 -11.08 9.12 -1.30
CA ARG A 108 -10.49 10.46 -1.50
C ARG A 108 -9.69 10.92 -0.27
N HIS A 109 -10.17 10.61 0.93
CA HIS A 109 -9.40 10.86 2.14
C HIS A 109 -8.11 10.02 2.19
N GLN A 110 -8.15 8.71 1.90
CA GLN A 110 -6.95 7.86 1.95
C GLN A 110 -5.85 8.31 0.97
N GLU A 111 -6.22 8.82 -0.20
CA GLU A 111 -5.28 9.41 -1.18
C GLU A 111 -4.49 10.59 -0.59
N THR A 112 -5.10 11.34 0.32
CA THR A 112 -4.56 12.58 0.89
C THR A 112 -4.25 12.48 2.38
N CYS A 113 -4.43 11.31 3.00
CA CYS A 113 -4.24 11.13 4.43
C CYS A 113 -2.75 11.24 4.80
N SER A 114 -2.37 12.30 5.50
CA SER A 114 -1.02 12.54 6.02
C SER A 114 -0.51 11.43 6.94
N PHE A 115 -1.42 10.74 7.61
CA PHE A 115 -1.12 9.68 8.59
C PHE A 115 -1.12 8.27 7.99
N LEU A 116 -1.33 8.14 6.68
CA LEU A 116 -1.24 6.84 6.03
C LEU A 116 0.21 6.35 6.08
N LEU A 117 0.40 5.12 6.57
CA LEU A 117 1.69 4.43 6.52
C LEU A 117 1.93 3.91 5.10
N LEU A 118 3.07 4.28 4.54
CA LEU A 118 3.52 3.93 3.21
C LEU A 118 4.89 3.28 3.27
N GLU A 119 5.11 2.30 2.41
CA GLU A 119 6.44 1.71 2.20
C GLU A 119 7.32 2.70 1.44
N CYS A 120 8.62 2.70 1.76
CA CYS A 120 9.58 3.49 1.01
C CYS A 120 9.74 2.91 -0.41
N PRO A 121 9.62 3.73 -1.48
CA PRO A 121 9.79 3.24 -2.86
C PRO A 121 11.20 2.72 -3.17
N ASN A 122 12.20 3.12 -2.38
CA ASN A 122 13.57 2.62 -2.48
C ASN A 122 13.80 1.33 -1.66
N GLY A 123 12.77 0.79 -0.99
CA GLY A 123 12.87 -0.47 -0.25
C GLY A 123 13.52 -0.37 1.12
N CYS A 124 13.50 0.80 1.77
CA CYS A 124 13.89 0.90 3.18
C CYS A 124 13.03 -0.01 4.06
N PRO A 125 13.60 -0.62 5.11
CA PRO A 125 12.81 -1.40 6.06
C PRO A 125 11.87 -0.51 6.87
N GLY A 126 10.61 -0.94 6.98
CA GLY A 126 9.58 -0.27 7.77
C GLY A 126 8.75 0.72 6.96
N SER A 127 7.69 1.22 7.60
CA SER A 127 6.73 2.12 6.96
C SER A 127 6.90 3.56 7.47
N HIS A 128 6.64 4.52 6.59
CA HIS A 128 6.71 5.95 6.87
C HIS A 128 5.32 6.58 6.77
N LEU A 129 5.03 7.58 7.60
CA LEU A 129 3.82 8.39 7.39
C LEU A 129 3.97 9.16 6.08
N ARG A 130 2.90 9.29 5.29
CA ARG A 130 2.88 10.06 4.04
C ARG A 130 3.53 11.43 4.20
N ASP A 131 3.19 12.16 5.25
CA ASP A 131 3.73 13.51 5.54
C ASP A 131 5.24 13.53 5.81
N SER A 132 5.78 12.43 6.35
CA SER A 132 7.21 12.28 6.64
C SER A 132 7.99 11.62 5.50
N LEU A 133 7.32 10.97 4.55
CA LEU A 133 7.95 10.20 3.49
C LEU A 133 8.72 11.11 2.54
N GLU A 134 8.18 12.28 2.19
CA GLU A 134 8.88 13.25 1.34
C GLU A 134 10.24 13.65 1.93
N ARG A 135 10.25 14.01 3.22
CA ARG A 135 11.48 14.35 3.96
C ARG A 135 12.44 13.17 4.08
N HIS A 136 11.92 11.95 4.21
CA HIS A 136 12.75 10.74 4.19
C HIS A 136 13.43 10.55 2.83
N LEU A 137 12.72 10.79 1.72
CA LEU A 137 13.23 10.59 0.37
C LEU A 137 14.44 11.48 0.07
N GLU A 138 14.47 12.72 0.56
CA GLU A 138 15.61 13.65 0.40
C GLU A 138 16.95 13.08 0.92
N ILE A 139 16.88 12.24 1.96
CA ILE A 139 18.05 11.66 2.64
C ILE A 139 18.00 10.13 2.65
N CYS A 140 17.24 9.53 1.74
CA CYS A 140 16.96 8.11 1.75
C CYS A 140 18.26 7.30 1.54
N PRO A 141 18.66 6.44 2.51
CA PRO A 141 19.89 5.67 2.39
C PRO A 141 19.88 4.70 1.20
N GLN A 142 18.71 4.12 0.90
CA GLN A 142 18.54 3.13 -0.18
C GLN A 142 18.33 3.77 -1.56
N GLU A 143 18.23 5.09 -1.65
CA GLU A 143 18.15 5.75 -2.95
C GLU A 143 19.42 5.48 -3.76
N LYS A 144 19.25 5.09 -5.01
CA LYS A 144 20.35 4.96 -5.96
C LYS A 144 20.70 6.35 -6.48
N VAL A 145 21.90 6.80 -6.16
CA VAL A 145 22.43 8.10 -6.56
C VAL A 145 23.60 7.92 -7.52
N PRO A 146 23.76 8.81 -8.52
CA PRO A 146 24.86 8.72 -9.47
C PRO A 146 26.19 9.05 -8.78
N CYS A 147 27.22 8.26 -9.06
CA CYS A 147 28.59 8.62 -8.70
C CYS A 147 29.04 9.84 -9.51
N LYS A 148 29.69 10.81 -8.87
CA LYS A 148 30.18 12.02 -9.57
C LYS A 148 31.41 11.79 -10.47
N TYR A 149 32.02 10.61 -10.40
CA TYR A 149 33.24 10.28 -11.13
C TYR A 149 33.02 9.25 -12.24
N CYS A 150 32.08 8.32 -12.08
CA CYS A 150 31.79 7.26 -13.05
C CYS A 150 30.30 7.26 -13.42
N THR A 151 29.88 6.32 -14.27
CA THR A 151 28.48 6.21 -14.72
C THR A 151 27.60 5.33 -13.82
N ALA A 152 28.15 4.79 -12.73
CA ALA A 152 27.42 3.89 -11.84
C ALA A 152 26.41 4.66 -10.97
N GLU A 153 25.22 4.09 -10.81
CA GLU A 153 24.27 4.45 -9.77
C GLU A 153 24.46 3.50 -8.59
N VAL A 154 24.73 4.07 -7.40
CA VAL A 154 25.01 3.31 -6.18
C VAL A 154 24.07 3.75 -5.07
N GLU A 155 23.75 2.85 -4.15
CA GLU A 155 22.97 3.21 -2.97
C GLU A 155 23.69 4.30 -2.17
N ARG A 156 22.94 5.32 -1.74
CA ARG A 156 23.49 6.49 -1.03
C ARG A 156 24.36 6.10 0.15
N TYR A 157 23.97 5.09 0.93
CA TYR A 157 24.76 4.64 2.09
C TYR A 157 26.10 3.96 1.72
N ILE A 158 26.25 3.48 0.48
CA ILE A 158 27.48 2.88 -0.05
C ILE A 158 28.36 3.92 -0.77
N LEU A 159 27.83 5.09 -1.13
CA LEU A 159 28.55 6.08 -1.92
C LEU A 159 29.90 6.49 -1.29
N ASP A 160 29.95 6.66 0.04
CA ASP A 160 31.17 7.01 0.77
C ASP A 160 32.23 5.88 0.73
N GLN A 161 31.82 4.63 0.52
CA GLN A 161 32.71 3.47 0.33
C GLN A 161 33.08 3.27 -1.15
N HIS A 162 32.18 3.65 -2.06
CA HIS A 162 32.38 3.60 -3.49
C HIS A 162 33.38 4.65 -3.96
N GLU A 163 33.25 5.93 -3.58
CA GLU A 163 34.11 7.00 -4.11
C GLU A 163 35.62 6.75 -3.88
N PRO A 164 36.09 6.29 -2.71
CA PRO A 164 37.50 5.98 -2.48
C PRO A 164 38.05 4.85 -3.37
N THR A 165 37.18 3.95 -3.85
CA THR A 165 37.53 2.79 -4.69
C THR A 165 37.09 2.94 -6.16
N CYS A 166 36.41 4.04 -6.50
CA CYS A 166 35.94 4.32 -7.86
C CYS A 166 37.12 4.47 -8.83
N GLN A 167 37.06 3.70 -9.92
CA GLN A 167 38.13 3.62 -10.94
C GLN A 167 38.26 4.90 -11.77
N GLU A 168 37.18 5.68 -11.88
CA GLU A 168 37.17 6.91 -12.66
C GLU A 168 37.46 8.16 -11.81
N LYS A 169 37.58 8.01 -10.48
CA LYS A 169 37.96 9.12 -9.60
C LYS A 169 39.41 9.55 -9.92
N PRO A 170 39.66 10.82 -10.26
CA PRO A 170 41.01 11.27 -10.58
C PRO A 170 41.96 11.16 -9.37
N GLY A 171 43.19 10.73 -9.63
CA GLY A 171 44.30 10.71 -8.67
C GLY A 171 45.60 11.25 -9.27
N PRO A 172 46.62 11.51 -8.45
CA PRO A 172 47.90 12.05 -8.93
C PRO A 172 48.60 11.04 -9.84
N CYS A 173 49.16 11.52 -10.97
CA CYS A 173 49.93 10.68 -11.88
C CYS A 173 51.17 10.08 -11.17
N PRO A 174 51.42 8.75 -11.26
CA PRO A 174 52.55 8.11 -10.59
C PRO A 174 53.91 8.54 -11.14
N LEU A 175 53.94 9.08 -12.37
CA LEU A 175 55.13 9.69 -12.98
C LEU A 175 55.33 11.15 -12.58
N ASN A 176 54.51 11.67 -11.66
CA ASN A 176 54.58 13.01 -11.09
C ASN A 176 54.59 14.16 -12.12
N CYS A 177 53.85 13.99 -13.23
CA CYS A 177 53.77 14.98 -14.32
C CYS A 177 52.85 16.19 -14.03
N GLY A 178 52.33 16.31 -12.80
CA GLY A 178 51.44 17.41 -12.37
C GLY A 178 49.97 17.27 -12.78
N HIS A 179 49.58 16.24 -13.54
CA HIS A 179 48.20 15.99 -13.95
C HIS A 179 47.53 14.91 -13.09
N ASN A 180 46.20 14.99 -12.95
CA ASN A 180 45.39 13.92 -12.39
C ASN A 180 44.84 13.02 -13.50
N LEU A 181 44.93 11.71 -13.31
CA LEU A 181 44.45 10.70 -14.25
C LEU A 181 43.37 9.83 -13.58
N PRO A 182 42.45 9.23 -14.34
CA PRO A 182 41.56 8.20 -13.81
C PRO A 182 42.37 7.08 -13.13
N ARG A 183 41.89 6.55 -12.00
CA ARG A 183 42.58 5.45 -11.30
C ARG A 183 42.75 4.21 -12.19
N SER A 184 41.78 3.93 -13.06
CA SER A 184 41.87 2.87 -14.08
C SER A 184 43.15 2.99 -14.93
N VAL A 185 43.56 4.21 -15.26
CA VAL A 185 44.80 4.51 -15.99
C VAL A 185 46.02 4.44 -15.07
N ILE A 186 45.94 4.96 -13.85
CA ILE A 186 47.05 4.92 -12.87
C ILE A 186 47.49 3.48 -12.56
N ILE A 187 46.54 2.56 -12.41
CA ILE A 187 46.82 1.14 -12.17
C ILE A 187 47.63 0.52 -13.32
N GLN A 188 47.40 0.95 -14.56
CA GLN A 188 48.15 0.48 -15.73
C GLN A 188 49.55 1.08 -15.86
N LEU A 189 49.78 2.25 -15.26
CA LEU A 189 51.06 2.99 -15.28
C LEU A 189 51.94 2.68 -14.06
N SER A 190 51.43 1.94 -13.09
CA SER A 190 52.16 1.51 -11.90
C SER A 190 52.94 0.23 -12.24
N PRO A 191 54.26 0.18 -11.98
CA PRO A 191 55.11 -0.97 -12.32
C PRO A 191 54.81 -2.25 -11.53
#